data_AF-A0A1F4YJ98-F1
#
_entry.id   AF-A0A1F4YJ98-F1
#
_cell.length_a   1.000
_cell.length_b   1.000
_cell.length_c   1.000
_cell.angle_alpha   90.00
_cell.angle_beta   90.00
_cell.angle_gamma   90.00
#
_symmetry.space_group_name_H-M   'P 1'
#
loop_
_entity.id
_entity.type
_entity.pdbx_description
1 polymer ?
#
loop_
_entity_poly.entity_id
_entity_poly.type
_entity_poly.pdbx_seq_one_letter_code
_entity_poly.pdbx_strand_id
1 'polypeptide(L)'
;MGELDSVERGIISFFDRLEHIMIVLATRIGPWAAPVAPAYLVARSVAWHFNIPYSVAWTIGITLEMLGLAAMYVTIEMSDYNSDPARVKSDPFAPVGRGKTMIAIYFITGLLLTVILEVIPKSVIYAPAALFVLAFVTYQVISLISSHARRVQEVARAREERKRTHKDNPDIDRTHVRRWSDKHAFLSDTDRPPDLTVMDIVAEAGISDRTARRWLSAVKQNGRNG
;
A
#
# COMPACT_ATOMS: atom_id res chain seq x y z
N MET A 1 8.32 55.75 -3.21
CA MET A 1 7.49 54.73 -3.89
C MET A 1 7.95 53.30 -3.57
N GLY A 2 9.24 52.98 -3.46
CA GLY A 2 9.70 51.60 -3.19
C GLY A 2 9.49 51.00 -1.77
N GLU A 3 9.28 51.82 -0.73
CA GLU A 3 9.03 51.33 0.63
C GLU A 3 7.59 50.84 0.86
N LEU A 4 6.60 51.45 0.21
CA LEU A 4 5.21 50.99 0.31
C LEU A 4 5.05 49.61 -0.37
N ASP A 5 5.73 49.42 -1.51
CA ASP A 5 5.75 48.14 -2.22
C ASP A 5 6.47 47.03 -1.44
N SER A 6 7.45 47.35 -0.59
CA SER A 6 8.14 46.34 0.23
C SER A 6 7.28 45.86 1.39
N VAL A 7 6.51 46.76 2.01
CA VAL A 7 5.55 46.45 3.07
C VAL A 7 4.38 45.63 2.51
N GLU A 8 3.82 46.01 1.37
CA GLU A 8 2.72 45.29 0.72
C GLU A 8 3.14 43.85 0.34
N ARG A 9 4.33 43.68 -0.26
CA ARG A 9 4.89 42.36 -0.54
C ARG A 9 5.13 41.55 0.74
N GLY A 10 5.56 42.19 1.82
CA GLY A 10 5.72 41.56 3.13
C GLY A 10 4.40 41.01 3.67
N ILE A 11 3.34 41.81 3.62
CA ILE A 11 1.99 41.44 4.09
C ILE A 11 1.42 40.27 3.26
N ILE A 12 1.49 40.35 1.93
CA ILE A 12 1.01 39.26 1.04
C ILE A 12 1.77 37.97 1.34
N SER A 13 3.10 38.03 1.43
CA SER A 13 3.91 36.84 1.73
C SER A 13 3.65 36.23 3.10
N PHE A 14 3.19 37.03 4.07
CA PHE A 14 2.79 36.55 5.38
C PHE A 14 1.45 35.82 5.31
N PHE A 15 0.46 36.39 4.61
CA PHE A 15 -0.83 35.73 4.40
C PHE A 15 -0.69 34.43 3.60
N ASP A 16 0.15 34.39 2.56
CA ASP A 16 0.42 33.16 1.79
C ASP A 16 1.02 32.06 2.68
N ARG A 17 1.91 32.42 3.62
CA ARG A 17 2.48 31.46 4.58
C ARG A 17 1.43 30.97 5.56
N LEU A 18 0.56 31.86 6.06
CA LEU A 18 -0.53 31.47 6.95
C LEU A 18 -1.52 30.54 6.23
N GLU A 19 -1.92 30.89 5.01
CA GLU A 19 -2.78 30.04 4.18
C GLU A 19 -2.15 28.66 3.99
N HIS A 20 -0.87 28.60 3.61
CA HIS A 20 -0.18 27.33 3.44
C HIS A 20 -0.14 26.51 4.74
N ILE A 21 0.13 27.14 5.89
CA ILE A 21 0.10 26.47 7.20
C ILE A 21 -1.30 25.93 7.50
N MET A 22 -2.34 26.74 7.26
CA MET A 22 -3.73 26.36 7.51
C MET A 22 -4.17 25.20 6.61
N ILE A 23 -3.80 25.21 5.33
CA ILE A 23 -4.07 24.12 4.39
C ILE A 23 -3.32 22.84 4.82
N VAL A 24 -2.04 22.95 5.21
CA VAL A 24 -1.27 21.80 5.71
C VAL A 24 -1.87 21.24 7.00
N LEU A 25 -2.34 22.11 7.89
CA LEU A 25 -2.99 21.70 9.12
C LEU A 25 -4.33 21.01 8.85
N ALA A 26 -5.17 21.61 8.01
CA ALA A 26 -6.46 21.05 7.62
C ALA A 26 -6.31 19.70 6.91
N THR A 27 -5.32 19.56 6.02
CA THR A 27 -5.06 18.29 5.31
C THR A 27 -4.46 17.22 6.20
N ARG A 28 -3.67 17.60 7.21
CA ARG A 28 -3.06 16.63 8.15
C ARG A 28 -3.94 16.25 9.32
N ILE A 29 -4.72 17.17 9.87
CA ILE A 29 -5.57 16.95 11.06
C ILE A 29 -7.00 16.63 10.66
N GLY A 30 -7.54 17.29 9.62
CA GLY A 30 -8.93 17.13 9.19
C GLY A 30 -9.35 15.66 9.02
N PRO A 31 -8.56 14.80 8.35
CA PRO A 31 -8.89 13.38 8.22
C PRO A 31 -9.01 12.63 9.56
N TRP A 32 -8.26 13.02 10.59
CA TRP A 32 -8.33 12.41 11.92
C TRP A 32 -9.47 12.96 12.77
N ALA A 33 -9.90 14.20 12.49
CA ALA A 33 -11.02 14.84 13.16
C ALA A 33 -12.37 14.45 12.52
N ALA A 34 -12.39 14.10 11.23
CA ALA A 34 -13.62 13.75 10.51
C ALA A 34 -14.46 12.65 11.20
N PRO A 35 -13.88 11.58 11.79
CA PRO A 35 -14.65 10.56 12.51
C PRO A 35 -15.28 11.02 13.83
N VAL A 36 -14.92 12.20 14.36
CA VAL A 36 -15.47 12.68 15.65
C VAL A 36 -16.98 12.93 15.56
N ALA A 37 -17.45 13.49 14.43
CA ALA A 37 -18.88 13.75 14.22
C ALA A 37 -19.73 12.46 14.19
N PRO A 38 -19.41 11.43 13.38
CA PRO A 38 -20.15 10.18 13.40
C PRO A 38 -20.00 9.42 14.74
N ALA A 39 -18.83 9.45 15.40
CA ALA A 39 -18.68 8.90 16.75
C ALA A 39 -19.68 9.51 17.75
N TYR A 40 -19.84 10.84 17.71
CA TYR A 40 -20.82 11.54 18.55
C TYR A 40 -22.24 11.09 18.24
N LEU A 41 -22.63 11.00 16.97
CA LEU A 41 -23.99 10.58 16.57
C LEU A 41 -24.29 9.16 17.01
N VAL A 42 -23.33 8.25 16.90
CA VAL A 42 -23.48 6.88 17.39
C VAL A 42 -23.57 6.86 18.91
N ALA A 43 -22.68 7.55 19.63
CA ALA A 43 -22.71 7.63 21.09
C ALA A 43 -24.03 8.20 21.60
N ARG A 44 -24.51 9.28 20.98
CA ARG A 44 -25.83 9.87 21.23
C ARG A 44 -26.93 8.83 21.00
N SER A 45 -27.00 8.24 19.82
CA SER A 45 -28.05 7.29 19.47
C SER A 45 -28.09 6.10 20.44
N VAL A 46 -26.93 5.56 20.77
CA VAL A 46 -26.82 4.42 21.68
C VAL A 46 -27.21 4.80 23.11
N ALA A 47 -26.74 5.95 23.63
CA ALA A 47 -27.08 6.41 24.98
C ALA A 47 -28.61 6.59 25.15
N TRP A 48 -29.25 7.26 24.19
CA TRP A 48 -30.69 7.53 24.23
C TRP A 48 -31.53 6.27 24.10
N HIS A 49 -31.19 5.36 23.18
CA HIS A 49 -32.05 4.22 22.86
C HIS A 49 -31.81 3.00 23.75
N PHE A 50 -30.59 2.79 24.23
CA PHE A 50 -30.26 1.67 25.14
C PHE A 50 -30.29 2.07 26.61
N ASN A 51 -30.53 3.35 26.92
CA ASN A 51 -30.53 3.88 28.29
C ASN A 51 -29.23 3.55 29.04
N ILE A 52 -28.09 3.63 28.34
CA ILE A 52 -26.76 3.40 28.91
C ILE A 52 -26.08 4.73 29.27
N PRO A 53 -25.18 4.76 30.27
CA PRO A 53 -24.47 5.98 30.63
C PRO A 53 -23.62 6.49 29.47
N TYR A 54 -23.56 7.82 29.30
CA TYR A 54 -22.83 8.48 28.21
C TYR A 54 -21.35 8.07 28.12
N SER A 55 -20.69 7.77 29.25
CA SER A 55 -19.30 7.30 29.27
C SER A 55 -19.12 5.99 28.48
N VAL A 56 -20.05 5.05 28.63
CA VAL A 56 -20.03 3.77 27.89
C VAL A 56 -20.40 4.00 26.42
N ALA A 57 -21.37 4.88 26.16
CA ALA A 57 -21.78 5.18 24.79
C ALA A 57 -20.67 5.86 23.96
N TRP A 58 -19.88 6.76 24.56
CA TRP A 58 -18.69 7.34 23.94
C TRP A 58 -17.64 6.29 23.64
N THR A 59 -17.43 5.33 24.54
CA THR A 59 -16.50 4.22 24.32
C THR A 59 -16.92 3.39 23.10
N ILE A 60 -18.22 3.13 22.93
CA ILE A 60 -18.77 2.44 21.75
C ILE A 60 -18.54 3.26 20.49
N GLY A 61 -18.90 4.55 20.49
CA GLY A 61 -18.72 5.44 19.33
C GLY A 61 -17.26 5.53 18.88
N ILE A 62 -16.34 5.74 19.82
CA ILE A 62 -14.89 5.79 19.53
C ILE A 62 -14.39 4.44 18.99
N THR A 63 -14.80 3.32 19.60
CA THR A 63 -14.37 1.99 19.16
C THR A 63 -14.81 1.70 17.73
N LEU A 64 -16.01 2.12 17.34
CA LEU A 64 -16.53 1.94 15.99
C LEU A 64 -15.76 2.76 14.97
N GLU A 65 -15.42 4.01 15.27
CA GLU A 65 -14.60 4.80 14.34
C GLU A 65 -13.17 4.27 14.22
N MET A 66 -12.58 3.78 15.32
CA MET A 66 -11.27 3.12 15.29
C MET A 66 -11.29 1.87 14.41
N LEU A 67 -12.40 1.12 14.41
CA LEU A 67 -12.62 0.00 13.49
C LEU A 67 -12.65 0.47 12.03
N GLY A 68 -13.40 1.54 11.74
CA GLY A 68 -13.47 2.12 10.39
C GLY A 68 -12.09 2.54 9.88
N LEU A 69 -11.31 3.23 10.73
CA LEU A 69 -9.93 3.63 10.43
C LEU A 69 -9.01 2.43 10.21
N ALA A 70 -9.09 1.41 11.06
CA ALA A 70 -8.28 0.20 10.92
C ALA A 70 -8.59 -0.56 9.62
N ALA A 71 -9.87 -0.67 9.26
CA ALA A 71 -10.30 -1.29 8.01
C ALA A 71 -9.79 -0.53 6.78
N MET A 72 -9.86 0.80 6.81
CA MET A 72 -9.34 1.66 5.75
C MET A 72 -7.82 1.54 5.63
N TYR A 73 -7.11 1.65 6.76
CA TYR A 73 -5.65 1.56 6.83
C TYR A 73 -5.13 0.26 6.20
N VAL A 74 -5.64 -0.89 6.66
CA VAL A 74 -5.18 -2.18 6.13
C VAL A 74 -5.53 -2.35 4.64
N THR A 75 -6.65 -1.78 4.19
CA THR A 75 -7.05 -1.85 2.78
C THR A 75 -6.12 -1.03 1.89
N ILE A 76 -5.69 0.15 2.35
CA ILE A 76 -4.68 0.97 1.68
C ILE A 76 -3.35 0.24 1.65
N GLU A 77 -2.89 -0.31 2.78
CA GLU A 77 -1.63 -1.06 2.86
C GLU A 77 -1.60 -2.25 1.88
N MET A 78 -2.71 -3.00 1.79
CA MET A 78 -2.85 -4.08 0.81
C MET A 78 -2.85 -3.58 -0.64
N SER A 79 -3.41 -2.40 -0.89
CA SER A 79 -3.45 -1.78 -2.22
C SER A 79 -2.07 -1.31 -2.65
N ASP A 80 -1.32 -0.70 -1.73
CA ASP A 80 0.04 -0.25 -1.94
C ASP A 80 0.96 -1.45 -2.17
N TYR A 81 0.83 -2.50 -1.37
CA TYR A 81 1.55 -3.76 -1.58
C TYR A 81 1.32 -4.36 -2.97
N ASN A 82 0.08 -4.30 -3.48
CA ASN A 82 -0.23 -4.81 -4.81
C ASN A 82 0.28 -3.91 -5.94
N SER A 83 0.40 -2.61 -5.68
CA SER A 83 0.86 -1.60 -6.64
C SER A 83 2.39 -1.45 -6.65
N ASP A 84 3.11 -2.02 -5.68
CA ASP A 84 4.56 -1.92 -5.58
C ASP A 84 5.28 -2.50 -6.82
N PRO A 85 5.99 -1.67 -7.61
CA PRO A 85 6.76 -2.13 -8.77
C PRO A 85 7.90 -3.09 -8.42
N ALA A 86 8.39 -3.08 -7.17
CA ALA A 86 9.43 -3.97 -6.69
C ALA A 86 8.90 -5.37 -6.32
N ARG A 87 7.59 -5.60 -6.39
CA ARG A 87 6.97 -6.91 -6.15
C ARG A 87 7.35 -7.90 -7.25
N VAL A 88 7.73 -9.11 -6.87
CA VAL A 88 8.06 -10.15 -7.85
C VAL A 88 6.75 -10.77 -8.35
N LYS A 89 6.68 -11.10 -9.65
CA LYS A 89 5.48 -11.71 -10.27
C LYS A 89 5.02 -13.01 -9.58
N SER A 90 5.92 -13.70 -8.88
CA SER A 90 5.63 -14.91 -8.09
C SER A 90 4.96 -14.63 -6.75
N ASP A 91 5.01 -13.40 -6.25
CA ASP A 91 4.53 -13.07 -4.90
C ASP A 91 3.00 -13.04 -4.89
N PRO A 92 2.34 -13.60 -3.86
CA PRO A 92 0.88 -13.65 -3.79
C PRO A 92 0.29 -12.23 -3.66
N PHE A 93 -0.85 -11.99 -4.33
CA PHE A 93 -1.58 -10.72 -4.23
C PHE A 93 -2.33 -10.60 -2.89
N ALA A 94 -2.39 -9.38 -2.34
CA ALA A 94 -3.21 -9.04 -1.19
C ALA A 94 -4.70 -8.88 -1.59
N PRO A 95 -5.67 -9.37 -0.79
CA PRO A 95 -7.09 -9.39 -1.15
C PRO A 95 -7.77 -8.03 -0.86
N VAL A 96 -7.37 -6.98 -1.59
CA VAL A 96 -7.90 -5.61 -1.41
C VAL A 96 -9.43 -5.57 -1.49
N GLY A 97 -10.03 -6.40 -2.35
CA GLY A 97 -11.49 -6.50 -2.48
C GLY A 97 -12.19 -6.82 -1.17
N ARG A 98 -11.62 -7.72 -0.34
CA ARG A 98 -12.19 -8.07 0.97
C ARG A 98 -12.15 -6.87 1.92
N GLY A 99 -11.06 -6.10 1.91
CA GLY A 99 -10.93 -4.87 2.69
C GLY A 99 -12.01 -3.84 2.32
N LYS A 100 -12.17 -3.58 1.02
CA LYS A 100 -13.23 -2.67 0.50
C LYS A 100 -14.64 -3.13 0.90
N THR A 101 -14.92 -4.44 0.83
CA THR A 101 -16.21 -4.98 1.29
C THR A 101 -16.42 -4.76 2.78
N MET A 102 -15.41 -4.94 3.63
CA MET A 102 -15.54 -4.69 5.07
C MET A 102 -15.81 -3.21 5.37
N ILE A 103 -15.15 -2.29 4.67
CA ILE A 103 -15.41 -0.84 4.79
C ILE A 103 -16.86 -0.52 4.40
N ALA A 104 -17.35 -1.10 3.31
CA ALA A 104 -18.74 -0.89 2.87
C ALA A 104 -19.75 -1.43 3.89
N ILE A 105 -19.54 -2.64 4.42
CA ILE A 105 -20.41 -3.23 5.45
C ILE A 105 -20.38 -2.38 6.72
N TYR A 106 -19.20 -1.94 7.17
CA TYR A 106 -19.05 -1.02 8.30
C TYR A 106 -19.88 0.26 8.10
N PHE A 107 -19.69 0.94 6.96
CA PHE A 107 -20.36 2.20 6.68
C PHE A 107 -21.88 2.04 6.61
N ILE A 108 -22.36 1.02 5.89
CA ILE A 108 -23.79 0.72 5.78
C ILE A 108 -24.36 0.39 7.16
N THR A 109 -23.68 -0.44 7.95
CA THR A 109 -24.19 -0.85 9.28
C THR A 109 -24.21 0.31 10.26
N GLY A 110 -23.18 1.16 10.28
CA GLY A 110 -23.13 2.35 11.12
C GLY A 110 -24.21 3.38 10.74
N LEU A 111 -24.40 3.63 9.44
CA LEU A 111 -25.45 4.50 8.93
C LEU A 111 -26.85 3.96 9.23
N LEU A 112 -27.07 2.65 8.99
CA LEU A 112 -28.34 2.03 9.30
C LEU A 112 -28.61 2.09 10.81
N LEU A 113 -27.62 1.84 11.66
CA LEU A 113 -27.78 1.93 13.10
C LEU A 113 -28.23 3.34 13.52
N THR A 114 -27.62 4.40 13.02
CA THR A 114 -28.01 5.78 13.37
C THR A 114 -29.36 6.16 12.78
N VAL A 115 -29.58 5.94 11.48
CA VAL A 115 -30.82 6.34 10.79
C VAL A 115 -32.03 5.53 11.27
N ILE A 116 -31.89 4.20 11.43
CA ILE A 116 -33.01 3.35 11.84
C ILE A 116 -33.44 3.69 13.27
N LEU A 117 -32.48 3.94 14.17
CA LEU A 117 -32.79 4.34 15.55
C LEU A 117 -33.52 5.68 15.59
N GLU A 118 -33.12 6.67 14.78
CA GLU A 118 -33.76 7.99 14.77
C GLU A 118 -35.14 8.01 14.10
N VAL A 119 -35.34 7.24 13.02
CA VAL A 119 -36.58 7.29 12.21
C VAL A 119 -37.66 6.34 12.73
N ILE A 120 -37.29 5.18 13.27
CA ILE A 120 -38.24 4.13 13.68
C ILE A 120 -37.97 3.75 15.14
N PRO A 121 -38.58 4.41 16.13
CA PRO A 121 -38.29 4.16 17.55
C PRO A 121 -38.55 2.72 18.03
N LYS A 122 -39.43 1.97 17.36
CA LYS A 122 -39.69 0.55 17.68
C LYS A 122 -38.58 -0.40 17.21
N SER A 123 -37.64 0.08 16.40
CA SER A 123 -36.55 -0.73 15.84
C SER A 123 -35.39 -0.96 16.82
N VAL A 124 -35.41 -0.32 17.99
CA VAL A 124 -34.38 -0.47 19.05
C VAL A 124 -34.15 -1.94 19.41
N ILE A 125 -35.18 -2.79 19.29
CA ILE A 125 -35.10 -4.23 19.51
C ILE A 125 -34.05 -4.90 18.59
N TYR A 126 -33.86 -4.40 17.37
CA TYR A 126 -32.91 -4.94 16.39
C TYR A 126 -31.53 -4.29 16.45
N ALA A 127 -31.37 -3.18 17.17
CA ALA A 127 -30.10 -2.46 17.22
C ALA A 127 -28.93 -3.30 17.79
N PRO A 128 -29.12 -4.24 18.75
CA PRO A 128 -28.06 -5.18 19.14
C PRO A 128 -27.56 -6.04 17.98
N ALA A 129 -28.41 -6.39 17.01
CA ALA A 129 -28.00 -7.19 15.85
C ALA A 129 -26.95 -6.46 15.00
N ALA A 130 -27.08 -5.13 14.85
CA ALA A 130 -26.08 -4.31 14.16
C ALA A 130 -24.72 -4.35 14.89
N LEU A 131 -24.72 -4.38 16.23
CA LEU A 131 -23.49 -4.51 17.02
C LEU A 131 -22.80 -5.87 16.77
N PHE A 132 -23.55 -6.97 16.61
CA PHE A 132 -22.97 -8.26 16.24
C PHE A 132 -22.40 -8.28 14.82
N VAL A 133 -23.07 -7.61 13.87
CA VAL A 133 -22.52 -7.43 12.51
C VAL A 133 -21.21 -6.64 12.57
N LEU A 134 -21.16 -5.57 13.36
CA LEU A 134 -19.94 -4.77 13.55
C LEU A 134 -18.83 -5.57 14.23
N ALA A 135 -19.14 -6.38 15.24
CA ALA A 135 -18.17 -7.29 15.86
C ALA A 135 -17.59 -8.30 14.85
N PHE A 136 -18.45 -8.86 13.98
CA PHE A 136 -17.99 -9.73 12.89
C PHE A 136 -17.03 -8.99 11.94
N VAL A 137 -17.36 -7.76 11.53
CA VAL A 137 -16.45 -6.93 10.72
C VAL A 137 -15.10 -6.74 11.42
N THR A 138 -15.09 -6.47 12.73
CA THR A 138 -13.86 -6.36 13.52
C THR A 138 -12.98 -7.60 13.42
N TYR A 139 -13.56 -8.79 13.60
CA TYR A 139 -12.80 -10.03 13.49
C TYR A 139 -12.24 -10.24 12.07
N GLN A 140 -13.01 -9.87 11.05
CA GLN A 140 -12.54 -9.94 9.67
C GLN A 140 -11.39 -8.96 9.41
N VAL A 141 -11.45 -7.74 9.94
CA VAL A 141 -10.37 -6.74 9.81
C VAL A 141 -9.11 -7.21 10.52
N ILE A 142 -9.22 -7.73 11.75
CA ILE A 142 -8.07 -8.30 12.49
C ILE A 142 -7.46 -9.48 11.72
N SER A 143 -8.31 -10.35 11.16
CA SER A 143 -7.87 -11.46 10.32
C SER A 143 -7.10 -10.96 9.09
N LEU A 144 -7.60 -9.93 8.41
CA LEU A 144 -6.95 -9.30 7.27
C LEU A 144 -5.57 -8.73 7.65
N ILE A 145 -5.49 -7.97 8.74
CA ILE A 145 -4.22 -7.42 9.27
C ILE A 145 -3.22 -8.55 9.53
N SER A 146 -3.62 -9.58 10.29
CA SER A 146 -2.74 -10.71 10.61
C SER A 146 -2.28 -11.45 9.35
N SER A 147 -3.17 -11.62 8.37
CA SER A 147 -2.87 -12.31 7.12
C SER A 147 -1.94 -11.49 6.22
N HIS A 148 -2.01 -10.16 6.29
CA HIS A 148 -1.15 -9.27 5.53
C HIS A 148 0.25 -9.22 6.14
N ALA A 149 0.33 -9.05 7.47
CA ALA A 149 1.58 -9.07 8.21
C ALA A 149 2.38 -10.36 7.96
N ARG A 150 1.72 -11.53 7.97
CA ARG A 150 2.36 -12.82 7.63
C ARG A 150 2.94 -12.82 6.22
N ARG A 151 2.20 -12.34 5.21
CA ARG A 151 2.69 -12.29 3.82
C ARG A 151 3.91 -11.40 3.66
N VAL A 152 3.89 -10.22 4.28
CA VAL A 152 5.02 -9.29 4.22
C VAL A 152 6.27 -9.96 4.82
N GLN A 153 6.13 -10.68 5.93
CA GLN A 153 7.23 -11.43 6.53
C GLN A 153 7.72 -12.58 5.66
N GLU A 154 6.82 -13.36 5.06
CA GLU A 154 7.16 -14.46 4.16
C GLU A 154 7.93 -13.96 2.93
N VAL A 155 7.48 -12.87 2.31
CA VAL A 155 8.16 -12.25 1.17
C VAL A 155 9.51 -11.67 1.59
N ALA A 156 9.61 -11.04 2.75
CA ALA A 156 10.88 -10.55 3.28
C ALA A 156 11.89 -11.69 3.49
N ARG A 157 11.47 -12.80 4.11
CA ARG A 157 12.31 -13.99 4.30
C ARG A 157 12.73 -14.61 2.97
N ALA A 158 11.81 -14.77 2.02
CA ALA A 158 12.12 -15.29 0.69
C ALA A 158 13.11 -14.39 -0.07
N ARG A 159 13.02 -13.07 0.09
CA ARG A 159 13.99 -12.12 -0.48
C ARG A 159 15.37 -12.25 0.16
N GLU A 160 15.43 -12.47 1.47
CA GLU A 160 16.70 -12.71 2.18
C GLU A 160 17.34 -14.03 1.75
N GLU A 161 16.57 -15.11 1.64
CA GLU A 161 17.06 -16.41 1.16
C GLU A 161 17.60 -16.31 -0.26
N ARG A 162 16.90 -15.63 -1.18
CA ARG A 162 17.40 -15.37 -2.55
C ARG A 162 18.70 -14.57 -2.56
N LYS A 163 18.87 -13.63 -1.64
CA LYS A 163 20.13 -12.87 -1.52
C LYS A 163 21.27 -13.74 -0.97
N ARG A 164 20.98 -14.62 -0.02
CA ARG A 164 21.96 -15.56 0.56
C ARG A 164 22.41 -16.59 -0.47
N THR A 165 21.50 -17.23 -1.19
CA THR A 165 21.85 -18.17 -2.28
C THR A 165 22.68 -17.51 -3.37
N HIS A 166 22.38 -16.25 -3.71
CA HIS A 166 23.21 -15.48 -4.65
C HIS A 166 24.60 -15.13 -4.08
N LYS A 167 24.72 -14.90 -2.76
CA LYS A 167 25.99 -14.57 -2.12
C LYS A 167 26.87 -15.79 -1.87
N ASP A 168 26.26 -16.93 -1.58
CA ASP A 168 26.95 -18.20 -1.29
C ASP A 168 27.36 -18.94 -2.56
N ASN A 169 26.75 -18.61 -3.71
CA ASN A 169 27.12 -19.17 -5.00
C ASN A 169 27.44 -18.09 -6.07
N PRO A 170 28.43 -17.21 -5.83
CA PRO A 170 28.82 -16.17 -6.78
C PRO A 170 29.61 -16.76 -7.97
N ASP A 171 30.13 -17.99 -7.83
CA ASP A 171 30.98 -18.63 -8.81
C ASP A 171 30.21 -19.26 -9.97
N ILE A 172 28.98 -19.74 -9.81
CA ILE A 172 28.20 -20.24 -10.96
C ILE A 172 27.94 -19.12 -11.98
N ASP A 173 27.58 -17.92 -11.51
CA ASP A 173 27.32 -16.80 -12.42
C ASP A 173 28.62 -16.31 -13.08
N ARG A 174 29.73 -16.24 -12.34
CA ARG A 174 31.04 -15.82 -12.87
C ARG A 174 31.69 -16.87 -13.78
N THR A 175 31.55 -18.16 -13.50
CA THR A 175 32.17 -19.24 -14.28
C THR A 175 31.44 -19.47 -15.59
N HIS A 176 30.11 -19.39 -15.63
CA HIS A 176 29.34 -19.46 -16.88
C HIS A 176 29.60 -18.26 -17.78
N VAL A 177 29.62 -17.06 -17.19
CA VAL A 177 30.01 -15.81 -17.87
C VAL A 177 31.41 -15.90 -18.45
N ARG A 178 32.40 -16.36 -17.66
CA ARG A 178 33.78 -16.48 -18.11
C ARG A 178 33.96 -17.56 -19.17
N ARG A 179 33.33 -18.73 -19.01
CA ARG A 179 33.39 -19.83 -19.99
C ARG A 179 32.80 -19.45 -21.35
N TRP A 180 31.68 -18.71 -21.38
CA TRP A 180 31.12 -18.22 -22.63
C TRP A 180 31.98 -17.09 -23.22
N SER A 181 32.44 -16.15 -22.38
CA SER A 181 33.38 -15.11 -22.81
C SER A 181 34.63 -15.72 -23.42
N ASP A 182 35.20 -16.79 -22.85
CA ASP A 182 36.38 -17.46 -23.40
C ASP A 182 36.05 -18.21 -24.72
N LYS A 183 34.85 -18.80 -24.82
CA LYS A 183 34.36 -19.47 -26.04
C LYS A 183 34.12 -18.47 -27.20
N HIS A 184 33.72 -17.25 -26.89
CA HIS A 184 33.40 -16.21 -27.88
C HIS A 184 34.42 -15.06 -27.95
N ALA A 185 35.43 -15.02 -27.09
CA ALA A 185 36.62 -14.16 -27.22
C ALA A 185 37.46 -14.55 -28.44
N PHE A 186 37.25 -15.76 -28.96
CA PHE A 186 37.78 -16.20 -30.26
C PHE A 186 37.05 -15.57 -31.45
N LEU A 187 35.89 -14.92 -31.26
CA LEU A 187 35.25 -14.09 -32.28
C LEU A 187 35.89 -12.69 -32.26
N SER A 188 37.19 -12.65 -32.54
CA SER A 188 37.84 -11.43 -33.01
C SER A 188 37.12 -10.98 -34.28
N ASP A 189 36.69 -9.72 -34.30
CA ASP A 189 36.09 -8.85 -35.32
C ASP A 189 35.60 -9.36 -36.71
N THR A 190 36.03 -10.51 -37.21
CA THR A 190 35.74 -11.01 -38.56
C THR A 190 34.66 -12.09 -38.64
N ASP A 191 34.27 -12.76 -37.54
CA ASP A 191 33.30 -13.87 -37.54
C ASP A 191 32.07 -13.67 -36.64
N ARG A 192 31.62 -12.42 -36.42
CA ARG A 192 30.38 -12.19 -35.65
C ARG A 192 29.14 -12.62 -36.46
N PRO A 193 28.26 -13.51 -35.93
CA PRO A 193 26.94 -13.72 -36.51
C PRO A 193 26.15 -12.39 -36.43
N PRO A 194 25.64 -11.85 -37.54
CA PRO A 194 25.01 -10.53 -37.57
C PRO A 194 23.66 -10.44 -36.81
N ASP A 195 23.16 -11.55 -36.27
CA ASP A 195 21.78 -11.72 -35.81
C ASP A 195 21.63 -12.39 -34.43
N LEU A 196 22.68 -12.39 -33.59
CA LEU A 196 22.62 -13.01 -32.26
C LEU A 196 21.47 -12.41 -31.41
N THR A 197 20.42 -13.21 -31.15
CA THR A 197 19.28 -12.77 -30.35
C THR A 197 19.48 -13.07 -28.87
N VAL A 198 18.73 -12.36 -28.01
CA VAL A 198 18.72 -12.62 -26.56
C VAL A 198 18.33 -14.07 -26.27
N MET A 199 17.44 -14.66 -27.07
CA MET A 199 17.00 -16.03 -26.91
C MET A 199 18.12 -17.04 -27.19
N ASP A 200 18.97 -16.78 -28.18
CA ASP A 200 20.10 -17.65 -28.50
C ASP A 200 21.16 -17.62 -27.39
N ILE A 201 21.43 -16.44 -26.83
CA ILE A 201 22.34 -16.26 -25.69
C ILE A 201 21.80 -16.99 -24.45
N VAL A 202 20.50 -16.89 -24.18
CA VAL A 202 19.87 -17.57 -23.03
C VAL A 202 19.89 -19.09 -23.23
N ALA A 203 19.57 -19.58 -24.44
CA ALA A 203 19.55 -20.99 -24.77
C ALA A 203 20.94 -21.64 -24.70
N GLU A 204 21.98 -20.93 -25.15
CA GLU A 204 23.34 -21.48 -25.22
C GLU A 204 24.15 -21.27 -23.93
N ALA A 205 24.05 -20.11 -23.28
CA ALA A 205 24.82 -19.81 -22.08
C ALA A 205 24.11 -20.24 -20.78
N GLY A 206 22.80 -20.53 -20.83
CA GLY A 206 21.99 -20.87 -19.65
C GLY A 206 21.86 -19.71 -18.65
N ILE A 207 22.08 -18.48 -19.09
CA ILE A 207 22.03 -17.27 -18.26
C ILE A 207 20.64 -16.63 -18.27
N SER A 208 20.35 -15.80 -17.27
CA SER A 208 19.07 -15.08 -17.21
C SER A 208 18.88 -14.11 -18.39
N ASP A 209 17.65 -13.96 -18.86
CA ASP A 209 17.27 -13.03 -19.95
C ASP A 209 17.73 -11.58 -19.69
N ARG A 210 17.71 -11.14 -18.43
CA ARG A 210 18.18 -9.81 -18.03
C ARG A 210 19.71 -9.66 -18.20
N THR A 211 20.46 -10.71 -17.87
CA THR A 211 21.92 -10.77 -18.05
C THR A 211 22.27 -10.77 -19.54
N ALA A 212 21.58 -11.59 -20.34
CA ALA A 212 21.74 -11.66 -21.79
C ALA A 212 21.46 -10.31 -22.49
N ARG A 213 20.41 -9.58 -22.09
CA ARG A 213 20.11 -8.23 -22.62
C ARG A 213 21.21 -7.21 -22.29
N ARG A 214 21.68 -7.17 -21.04
CA ARG A 214 22.78 -6.28 -20.62
C ARG A 214 24.04 -6.55 -21.42
N TRP A 215 24.33 -7.82 -21.67
CA TRP A 215 25.48 -8.25 -22.46
C TRP A 215 25.35 -7.86 -23.92
N LEU A 216 24.21 -8.12 -24.55
CA LEU A 216 23.95 -7.71 -25.93
C LEU A 216 24.08 -6.18 -26.09
N SER A 217 23.64 -5.40 -25.09
CA SER A 217 23.84 -3.94 -25.11
C SER A 217 25.31 -3.53 -24.96
N ALA A 218 26.08 -4.19 -24.09
CA ALA A 218 27.51 -3.89 -23.89
C ALA A 218 28.34 -4.24 -25.14
N VAL A 219 28.04 -5.37 -25.80
CA VAL A 219 28.69 -5.78 -27.06
C VAL A 219 28.38 -4.80 -28.19
N LYS A 220 27.11 -4.38 -28.33
CA LYS A 220 26.71 -3.35 -29.33
C LYS A 220 27.38 -1.99 -29.08
N GLN A 221 27.66 -1.65 -27.82
CA GLN A 221 28.30 -0.39 -27.46
C GLN A 221 29.81 -0.42 -27.76
N ASN A 222 30.49 -1.54 -27.49
CA ASN A 222 31.91 -1.68 -27.82
C ASN A 222 32.18 -1.78 -29.33
N GLY A 223 31.29 -2.45 -30.09
CA GLY A 223 31.41 -2.52 -31.55
C GLY A 223 31.10 -1.23 -32.31
N ARG A 224 30.67 -0.15 -31.63
CA ARG A 224 30.48 1.19 -32.22
C ARG A 224 31.67 2.12 -32.01
N ASN A 225 32.60 1.76 -31.12
CA ASN A 225 33.71 2.61 -30.68
C ASN A 225 35.08 2.13 -31.20
N GLY A 226 35.13 1.01 -31.93
CA GLY A 226 36.30 0.53 -32.69
C GLY A 226 36.03 0.66 -34.17
#